data_AF-A0A7S1K802-F1
#
_entry.id   AF-A0A7S1K802-F1
#
_cell.length_a   1.000
_cell.length_b   1.000
_cell.length_c   1.000
_cell.angle_alpha   90.00
_cell.angle_beta   90.00
_cell.angle_gamma   90.00
#
_symmetry.space_group_name_H-M   'P 1'
#
loop_
_entity.id
_entity.type
_entity.pdbx_description
1 polymer ?
#
loop_
_entity_poly.entity_id
_entity_poly.type
_entity_poly.pdbx_seq_one_letter_code
_entity_poly.pdbx_strand_id
1 'polypeptide(L)'
;LVSTLTTFYGDQYDRTAEKIIHRIYRYGRLSLALIYASQLSTAKEQREFVNMLFLRGLATDEEAGVLLSMRRTREEIPWVWIHRILHRLYLDGVIPSDHMYTLMTQRASIAQDGAAFILGQLGTQLPMTYVHMVSLLVKVNNIVVAVAIGPLIFISFVQHPDGTGGDSTQLVPLTVYLLTILIIPVLFNGLLIVCQQIDNPFANSTLDYPGWHIDQAMRQDAVNIIRGSHHYDPCQATPLANTPTYRQHQDAAKTTTDSDNNHRVDSSRPQQQQQQGAGGDLVEPPSCQAIVNRGCAAGGSQQAPQPAAEEPPTSSVSTRAASTDAQVHHTAGGVVVDRDTVDKFWRIMRRPCVKRQLGDKAVGSLTHLFLYGSLQQVSLVQQ
;
A
#
# COMPACT_ATOMS: atom_id res chain seq x y z
N LEU A 1 -2.34 -20.23 -0.15
CA LEU A 1 -1.74 -21.17 -1.11
C LEU A 1 -1.00 -22.30 -0.40
N VAL A 2 0.07 -22.00 0.36
CA VAL A 2 0.86 -23.04 1.06
C VAL A 2 0.00 -23.88 2.00
N SER A 3 -0.83 -23.25 2.85
CA SER A 3 -1.75 -23.97 3.73
C SER A 3 -2.67 -24.95 2.96
N THR A 4 -3.21 -24.52 1.81
CA THR A 4 -4.06 -25.37 0.95
C THR A 4 -3.29 -26.56 0.38
N LEU A 5 -2.03 -26.34 -0.05
CA LEU A 5 -1.16 -27.42 -0.52
C LEU A 5 -0.85 -28.38 0.63
N THR A 6 -0.45 -27.88 1.80
CA THR A 6 -0.08 -28.74 2.93
C THR A 6 -1.24 -29.58 3.46
N THR A 7 -2.45 -29.04 3.51
CA THR A 7 -3.64 -29.81 3.92
C THR A 7 -3.94 -30.94 2.95
N PHE A 8 -3.68 -30.72 1.65
CA PHE A 8 -3.95 -31.72 0.62
C PHE A 8 -2.89 -32.84 0.60
N TYR A 9 -1.61 -32.51 0.78
CA TYR A 9 -0.52 -33.49 0.79
C TYR A 9 -0.39 -34.27 2.11
N GLY A 10 -1.24 -34.03 3.11
CA GLY A 10 -1.09 -34.59 4.47
C GLY A 10 -0.86 -36.11 4.54
N ASP A 11 -1.55 -36.89 3.68
CA ASP A 11 -1.42 -38.35 3.66
C ASP A 11 -0.34 -38.88 2.70
N GLN A 12 0.04 -38.11 1.68
CA GLN A 12 1.09 -38.47 0.71
C GLN A 12 2.22 -37.44 0.72
N TYR A 13 2.68 -37.12 1.93
CA TYR A 13 3.73 -36.13 2.12
C TYR A 13 5.09 -36.73 1.71
N ASP A 14 5.33 -36.81 0.40
CA ASP A 14 6.63 -37.18 -0.14
C ASP A 14 7.60 -35.98 -0.05
N ARG A 15 8.90 -36.29 0.06
CA ARG A 15 10.00 -35.30 0.04
C ARG A 15 9.94 -34.41 -1.21
N THR A 16 9.30 -34.87 -2.28
CA THR A 16 9.07 -34.10 -3.49
C THR A 16 8.09 -32.95 -3.27
N ALA A 17 6.99 -33.18 -2.54
CA ALA A 17 5.98 -32.16 -2.24
C ALA A 17 6.56 -31.03 -1.38
N GLU A 18 7.38 -31.38 -0.39
CA GLU A 18 8.07 -30.40 0.47
C GLU A 18 8.97 -29.46 -0.36
N LYS A 19 9.75 -30.01 -1.29
CA LYS A 19 10.61 -29.22 -2.20
C LYS A 19 9.80 -28.26 -3.06
N ILE A 20 8.64 -28.68 -3.54
CA ILE A 20 7.76 -27.86 -4.37
C ILE A 20 7.14 -26.73 -3.56
N ILE A 21 6.65 -27.03 -2.35
CA ILE A 21 6.13 -26.03 -1.42
C ILE A 21 7.20 -24.99 -1.08
N HIS A 22 8.42 -25.45 -0.74
CA HIS A 22 9.55 -24.57 -0.47
C HIS A 22 9.90 -23.69 -1.68
N ARG A 23 9.81 -24.22 -2.90
CA ARG A 23 10.05 -23.46 -4.13
C ARG A 23 8.99 -22.37 -4.36
N ILE A 24 7.71 -22.69 -4.20
CA ILE A 24 6.61 -21.72 -4.31
C ILE A 24 6.81 -20.60 -3.29
N TYR A 25 7.14 -20.97 -2.06
CA TYR A 25 7.36 -20.03 -0.98
C TYR A 25 8.58 -19.12 -1.22
N ARG A 26 9.70 -19.69 -1.70
CA ARG A 26 10.88 -18.96 -2.12
C ARG A 26 10.56 -17.92 -3.20
N TYR A 27 9.72 -18.26 -4.18
CA TYR A 27 9.30 -17.33 -5.23
C TYR A 27 8.43 -16.19 -4.72
N GLY A 28 7.55 -16.43 -3.74
CA GLY A 28 6.79 -15.35 -3.08
C GLY A 28 7.71 -14.34 -2.38
N ARG A 29 8.71 -14.82 -1.64
CA ARG A 29 9.74 -13.96 -1.02
C ARG A 29 10.60 -13.23 -2.04
N LEU A 30 10.98 -13.93 -3.11
CA LEU A 30 11.78 -13.35 -4.19
C LEU A 30 11.04 -12.19 -4.85
N SER A 31 9.73 -12.32 -5.11
CA SER A 31 8.90 -11.23 -5.63
C SER A 31 8.94 -10.01 -4.71
N LEU A 32 8.72 -10.20 -3.41
CA LEU A 32 8.79 -9.10 -2.44
C LEU A 32 10.18 -8.46 -2.38
N ALA A 33 11.24 -9.27 -2.36
CA ALA A 33 12.61 -8.76 -2.34
C ALA A 33 12.95 -7.97 -3.61
N LEU A 34 12.40 -8.36 -4.76
CA LEU A 34 12.54 -7.62 -6.02
C LEU A 34 11.80 -6.27 -5.99
N ILE A 35 10.69 -6.15 -5.24
CA ILE A 35 10.01 -4.85 -5.01
C ILE A 35 10.96 -3.89 -4.29
N TYR A 36 11.65 -4.33 -3.24
CA TYR A 36 12.68 -3.50 -2.59
C TYR A 36 13.84 -3.16 -3.55
N ALA A 37 14.24 -4.12 -4.39
CA ALA A 37 15.28 -3.90 -5.38
C ALA A 37 14.87 -2.85 -6.44
N SER A 38 13.59 -2.74 -6.77
CA SER A 38 13.07 -1.82 -7.77
C SER A 38 13.15 -0.36 -7.34
N GLN A 39 13.17 -0.12 -6.02
CA GLN A 39 13.29 1.22 -5.43
C GLN A 39 14.73 1.74 -5.38
N LEU A 40 15.72 0.90 -5.70
CA LEU A 40 17.11 1.35 -5.78
C LEU A 40 17.32 2.25 -7.01
N SER A 41 17.86 3.43 -6.77
CA SER A 41 18.00 4.51 -7.74
C SER A 41 18.91 4.16 -8.92
N THR A 42 19.95 3.35 -8.68
CA THR A 42 20.99 3.11 -9.68
C THR A 42 20.91 1.69 -10.23
N ALA A 43 21.00 1.54 -11.56
CA ALA A 43 21.02 0.22 -12.21
C ALA A 43 22.15 -0.69 -11.70
N LYS A 44 23.28 -0.11 -11.27
CA LYS A 44 24.39 -0.83 -10.63
C LYS A 44 23.97 -1.42 -9.28
N GLU A 45 23.34 -0.62 -8.41
CA GLU A 45 22.82 -1.07 -7.11
C GLU A 45 21.78 -2.17 -7.29
N GLN A 46 20.92 -2.04 -8.30
CA GLN A 46 19.95 -3.08 -8.63
C GLN A 46 20.62 -4.41 -9.00
N ARG A 47 21.67 -4.38 -9.83
CA ARG A 47 22.43 -5.58 -10.20
C ARG A 47 23.13 -6.20 -8.99
N GLU A 48 23.79 -5.37 -8.18
CA GLU A 48 24.44 -5.82 -6.95
C GLU A 48 23.44 -6.43 -5.97
N PHE A 49 22.24 -5.85 -5.88
CA PHE A 49 21.16 -6.37 -5.06
C PHE A 49 20.65 -7.72 -5.58
N VAL A 50 20.44 -7.88 -6.90
CA VAL A 50 20.06 -9.17 -7.48
C VAL A 50 21.13 -10.23 -7.23
N ASN A 51 22.41 -9.88 -7.32
CA ASN A 51 23.51 -10.79 -6.95
C ASN A 51 23.48 -11.14 -5.45
N MET A 52 23.09 -10.20 -4.59
CA MET A 52 22.90 -10.45 -3.17
C MET A 52 21.71 -11.38 -2.89
N LEU A 53 20.64 -11.32 -3.69
CA LEU A 53 19.53 -12.28 -3.62
C LEU A 53 19.97 -13.70 -3.98
N PHE A 54 20.89 -13.82 -4.94
CA PHE A 54 21.54 -15.10 -5.25
C PHE A 54 22.35 -15.63 -4.06
N LEU A 55 23.20 -14.80 -3.44
CA LEU A 55 23.97 -15.18 -2.25
C LEU A 55 23.08 -15.60 -1.07
N ARG A 56 21.86 -15.05 -0.98
CA ARG A 56 20.87 -15.44 0.03
C ARG A 56 20.09 -16.72 -0.30
N GLY A 57 20.32 -17.33 -1.47
CA GLY A 57 19.61 -18.52 -1.92
C GLY A 57 18.14 -18.28 -2.29
N LEU A 58 17.76 -17.03 -2.58
CA LEU A 58 16.40 -16.67 -3.00
C LEU A 58 16.16 -16.97 -4.48
N ALA A 59 17.20 -16.87 -5.32
CA ALA A 59 17.16 -17.19 -6.74
C ALA A 59 18.33 -18.12 -7.11
N THR A 60 18.14 -18.98 -8.09
CA THR A 60 19.24 -19.73 -8.74
C THR A 60 19.98 -18.85 -9.75
N ASP A 61 21.16 -19.27 -10.19
CA ASP A 61 21.94 -18.55 -11.22
C ASP A 61 21.14 -18.34 -12.52
N GLU A 62 20.41 -19.38 -12.94
CA GLU A 62 19.57 -19.34 -14.13
C GLU A 62 18.40 -18.35 -13.96
N GLU A 63 17.74 -18.40 -12.81
CA GLU A 63 16.63 -17.49 -12.47
C GLU A 63 17.13 -16.03 -12.42
N ALA A 64 18.30 -15.79 -11.82
CA ALA A 64 18.92 -14.47 -11.77
C ALA A 64 19.28 -13.96 -13.17
N GLY A 65 19.79 -14.82 -14.06
CA GLY A 65 20.04 -14.47 -15.46
C GLY A 65 18.79 -13.99 -16.18
N VAL A 66 17.66 -14.68 -15.99
CA VAL A 66 16.36 -14.27 -16.53
C VAL A 66 15.91 -12.94 -15.93
N LEU A 67 16.00 -12.76 -14.62
CA LEU A 67 15.61 -11.51 -13.94
C LEU A 67 16.46 -10.32 -14.37
N LEU A 68 17.77 -10.50 -14.58
CA LEU A 68 18.69 -9.46 -15.05
C LEU A 68 18.47 -9.10 -16.52
N SER A 69 17.97 -10.04 -17.32
CA SER A 69 17.62 -9.79 -18.73
C SER A 69 16.39 -8.89 -18.89
N MET A 70 15.51 -8.85 -17.87
CA MET A 70 14.27 -8.08 -17.89
C MET A 70 14.45 -6.70 -17.25
N ARG A 71 14.04 -5.65 -17.97
CA ARG A 71 14.15 -4.26 -17.48
C ARG A 71 12.93 -3.79 -16.68
N ARG A 72 11.76 -4.37 -16.92
CA ARG A 72 10.49 -3.96 -16.32
C ARG A 72 9.79 -5.19 -15.75
N THR A 73 8.97 -4.97 -14.72
CA THR A 73 8.06 -5.97 -14.13
C THR A 73 8.75 -7.28 -13.71
N ARG A 74 10.02 -7.21 -13.32
CA ARG A 74 10.79 -8.38 -12.86
C ARG A 74 10.21 -8.96 -11.56
N GLU A 75 9.54 -8.12 -10.79
CA GLU A 75 8.88 -8.40 -9.51
C GLU A 75 7.69 -9.36 -9.68
N GLU A 76 7.06 -9.37 -10.87
CA GLU A 76 5.91 -10.22 -11.19
C GLU A 76 6.31 -11.60 -11.73
N ILE A 77 7.53 -11.73 -12.26
CA ILE A 77 8.03 -12.96 -12.88
C ILE A 77 7.99 -14.19 -11.96
N PRO A 78 8.33 -14.09 -10.65
CA PRO A 78 8.18 -15.23 -9.74
C PRO A 78 6.74 -15.76 -9.66
N TRP A 79 5.72 -14.91 -9.82
CA TRP A 79 4.32 -15.35 -9.84
C TRP A 79 3.99 -16.17 -11.09
N VAL A 80 4.52 -15.80 -12.25
CA VAL A 80 4.41 -16.59 -13.49
C VAL A 80 5.03 -17.99 -13.28
N TRP A 81 6.17 -18.07 -12.59
CA TRP A 81 6.79 -19.35 -12.25
C TRP A 81 5.94 -20.18 -11.28
N ILE A 82 5.29 -19.56 -10.30
CA ILE A 82 4.35 -20.24 -9.40
C ILE A 82 3.16 -20.80 -10.20
N HIS A 83 2.54 -20.00 -11.06
CA HIS A 83 1.44 -20.47 -11.92
C HIS A 83 1.86 -21.66 -12.79
N ARG A 84 3.07 -21.62 -13.35
CA ARG A 84 3.62 -22.74 -14.14
C ARG A 84 3.83 -24.00 -13.30
N ILE A 85 4.28 -23.87 -12.04
CA ILE A 85 4.40 -25.00 -11.11
C ILE A 85 3.02 -25.60 -10.83
N LEU A 86 2.03 -24.78 -10.49
CA LEU A 86 0.66 -25.24 -10.20
C LEU A 86 0.05 -25.95 -11.40
N HIS A 87 0.23 -25.41 -12.61
CA HIS A 87 -0.25 -26.04 -13.84
C HIS A 87 0.42 -27.40 -14.11
N ARG A 88 1.74 -27.52 -13.86
CA ARG A 88 2.44 -28.81 -13.99
C ARG A 88 1.93 -29.84 -12.97
N LEU A 89 1.76 -29.44 -11.71
CA LEU A 89 1.19 -30.33 -10.68
C LEU A 89 -0.20 -30.85 -11.04
N TYR A 90 -1.00 -30.04 -11.73
CA TYR A 90 -2.30 -30.45 -12.25
C TYR A 90 -2.17 -31.45 -13.41
N LEU A 91 -1.31 -31.18 -14.40
CA LEU A 91 -1.07 -32.10 -15.51
C LEU A 91 -0.48 -33.45 -15.06
N ASP A 92 0.36 -33.43 -14.03
CA ASP A 92 0.96 -34.63 -13.44
C ASP A 92 -0.06 -35.44 -12.59
N GLY A 93 -1.31 -34.97 -12.49
CA GLY A 93 -2.38 -35.63 -11.73
C GLY A 93 -2.23 -35.51 -10.22
N VAL A 94 -1.27 -34.72 -9.73
CA VAL A 94 -1.03 -34.54 -8.29
C VAL A 94 -2.13 -33.67 -7.66
N ILE A 95 -2.69 -32.73 -8.42
CA ILE A 95 -3.91 -32.02 -8.06
C ILE A 95 -5.08 -32.75 -8.74
N PRO A 96 -5.90 -33.53 -8.02
CA PRO A 96 -6.86 -34.46 -8.62
C PRO A 96 -8.13 -33.79 -9.16
N SER A 97 -8.38 -32.53 -8.79
CA SER A 97 -9.64 -31.85 -9.06
C SER A 97 -9.41 -30.47 -9.69
N ASP A 98 -10.13 -30.20 -10.78
CA ASP A 98 -10.17 -28.91 -11.46
C ASP A 98 -10.55 -27.77 -10.50
N HIS A 99 -11.46 -28.05 -9.57
CA HIS A 99 -11.87 -27.07 -8.56
C HIS A 99 -10.70 -26.68 -7.64
N MET A 100 -9.88 -27.66 -7.24
CA MET A 100 -8.71 -27.41 -6.40
C MET A 100 -7.63 -26.63 -7.17
N TYR A 101 -7.39 -26.99 -8.42
CA TYR A 101 -6.48 -26.24 -9.30
C TYR A 101 -6.93 -24.79 -9.48
N THR A 102 -8.23 -24.58 -9.73
CA THR A 102 -8.84 -23.25 -9.86
C THR A 102 -8.65 -22.45 -8.58
N LEU A 103 -8.92 -23.05 -7.41
CA LEU A 103 -8.74 -22.40 -6.11
C LEU A 103 -7.28 -22.00 -5.87
N MET A 104 -6.33 -22.89 -6.13
CA MET A 104 -4.90 -22.59 -5.94
C MET A 104 -4.43 -21.49 -6.89
N THR A 105 -4.82 -21.55 -8.16
CA THR A 105 -4.52 -20.54 -9.16
C THR A 105 -5.12 -19.19 -8.78
N GLN A 106 -6.38 -19.15 -8.34
CA GLN A 106 -7.02 -17.94 -7.85
C GLN A 106 -6.27 -17.32 -6.67
N ARG A 107 -5.79 -18.14 -5.72
CA ARG A 107 -4.99 -17.64 -4.59
C ARG A 107 -3.63 -17.10 -5.02
N ALA A 108 -3.00 -17.69 -6.03
CA ALA A 108 -1.77 -17.16 -6.62
C ALA A 108 -2.02 -15.84 -7.35
N SER A 109 -3.12 -15.74 -8.11
CA SER A 109 -3.52 -14.51 -8.79
C SER A 109 -3.79 -13.37 -7.80
N ILE A 110 -4.52 -13.62 -6.70
CA ILE A 110 -4.73 -12.59 -5.66
C ILE A 110 -3.39 -12.05 -5.12
N ALA A 111 -2.40 -12.92 -4.93
CA ALA A 111 -1.09 -12.50 -4.44
C ALA A 111 -0.28 -11.74 -5.51
N GLN A 112 -0.38 -12.15 -6.78
CA GLN A 112 0.17 -11.41 -7.91
C GLN A 112 -0.46 -10.02 -8.02
N ASP A 113 -1.79 -9.93 -7.93
CA ASP A 113 -2.53 -8.67 -7.96
C ASP A 113 -2.10 -7.74 -6.83
N GLY A 114 -1.85 -8.31 -5.63
CA GLY A 114 -1.28 -7.55 -4.51
C GLY A 114 0.10 -6.98 -4.80
N ALA A 115 0.99 -7.75 -5.43
CA ALA A 115 2.31 -7.27 -5.84
C ALA A 115 2.21 -6.20 -6.94
N ALA A 116 1.37 -6.43 -7.94
CA ALA A 116 1.11 -5.47 -9.01
C ALA A 116 0.48 -4.17 -8.48
N PHE A 117 -0.41 -4.27 -7.49
CA PHE A 117 -0.99 -3.11 -6.81
C PHE A 117 0.08 -2.27 -6.11
N ILE A 118 0.98 -2.91 -5.33
CA ILE A 118 2.10 -2.21 -4.68
C ILE A 118 2.98 -1.51 -5.72
N LEU A 119 3.33 -2.19 -6.81
CA LEU A 119 4.12 -1.61 -7.90
C LEU A 119 3.39 -0.48 -8.62
N GLY A 120 2.09 -0.61 -8.80
CA GLY A 120 1.23 0.43 -9.34
C GLY A 120 1.31 1.69 -8.48
N GLN A 121 1.09 1.56 -7.16
CA GLN A 121 1.16 2.66 -6.20
C GLN A 121 2.55 3.31 -6.15
N LEU A 122 3.63 2.51 -6.19
CA LEU A 122 5.01 3.00 -6.24
C LEU A 122 5.35 3.68 -7.57
N GLY A 123 4.73 3.24 -8.66
CA GLY A 123 4.91 3.84 -9.99
C GLY A 123 4.11 5.13 -10.18
N THR A 124 2.98 5.27 -9.50
CA THR A 124 2.14 6.48 -9.51
C THR A 124 2.70 7.52 -8.56
N GLN A 125 3.68 8.29 -9.04
CA GLN A 125 4.14 9.48 -8.33
C GLN A 125 3.00 10.49 -8.22
N LEU A 126 2.90 11.17 -7.06
CA LEU A 126 2.02 12.32 -6.92
C LEU A 126 2.34 13.33 -8.04
N PRO A 127 1.34 13.95 -8.68
CA PRO A 127 1.59 14.95 -9.70
C PRO A 127 2.54 16.02 -9.17
N MET A 128 3.68 16.23 -9.86
CA MET A 128 4.70 17.19 -9.40
C MET A 128 4.14 18.58 -9.14
N THR A 129 3.14 18.99 -9.93
CA THR A 129 2.41 20.25 -9.72
C THR A 129 1.80 20.33 -8.32
N TYR A 130 1.19 19.24 -7.82
CA TYR A 130 0.59 19.21 -6.49
C TYR A 130 1.66 19.41 -5.40
N VAL A 131 2.76 18.66 -5.47
CA VAL A 131 3.87 18.77 -4.51
C VAL A 131 4.47 20.18 -4.49
N HIS A 132 4.63 20.79 -5.67
CA HIS A 132 5.11 22.17 -5.79
C HIS A 132 4.11 23.20 -5.25
N MET A 133 2.82 23.04 -5.51
CA MET A 133 1.78 23.95 -5.00
C MET A 133 1.72 23.92 -3.47
N VAL A 134 1.75 22.72 -2.87
CA VAL A 134 1.76 22.59 -1.39
C VAL A 134 3.04 23.17 -0.79
N SER A 135 4.20 22.91 -1.42
CA SER A 135 5.48 23.49 -0.98
C SER A 135 5.49 25.01 -1.08
N LEU A 136 5.01 25.56 -2.19
CA LEU A 136 4.90 27.00 -2.40
C LEU A 136 3.96 27.63 -1.37
N LEU A 137 2.81 27.01 -1.11
CA LEU A 137 1.84 27.48 -0.12
C LEU A 137 2.47 27.60 1.29
N VAL A 138 3.22 26.58 1.72
CA VAL A 138 3.95 26.61 2.99
C VAL A 138 5.00 27.72 3.02
N LYS A 139 5.75 27.92 1.93
CA LYS A 139 6.76 28.99 1.84
C LYS A 139 6.11 30.37 1.89
N VAL A 140 5.04 30.58 1.13
CA VAL A 140 4.28 31.84 1.12
C VAL A 140 3.69 32.13 2.50
N ASN A 141 3.11 31.11 3.16
CA ASN A 141 2.61 31.26 4.53
C ASN A 141 3.71 31.70 5.50
N ASN A 142 4.91 31.10 5.43
CA ASN A 142 6.04 31.50 6.26
C ASN A 142 6.49 32.95 5.98
N ILE A 143 6.48 33.38 4.71
CA ILE A 143 6.78 34.77 4.33
C ILE A 143 5.74 35.73 4.92
N VAL A 144 4.44 35.39 4.80
CA VAL A 144 3.35 36.22 5.36
C VAL A 144 3.48 36.34 6.88
N VAL A 145 3.75 35.24 7.58
CA VAL A 145 3.98 35.24 9.04
C VAL A 145 5.19 36.12 9.40
N ALA A 146 6.30 36.01 8.65
CA ALA A 146 7.48 36.82 8.89
C ALA A 146 7.21 38.33 8.68
N VAL A 147 6.48 38.68 7.62
CA VAL A 147 6.10 40.07 7.32
C VAL A 147 5.09 40.61 8.35
N ALA A 148 4.20 39.78 8.88
CA ALA A 148 3.20 40.20 9.87
C ALA A 148 3.81 40.40 11.27
N ILE A 149 4.68 39.47 11.71
CA ILE A 149 5.26 39.50 13.06
C ILE A 149 6.51 40.38 13.14
N GLY A 150 7.29 40.50 12.06
CA GLY A 150 8.53 41.29 12.02
C GLY A 150 8.38 42.73 12.52
N PRO A 151 7.38 43.51 12.03
CA PRO A 151 7.13 44.86 12.51
C PRO A 151 6.75 44.92 14.00
N LEU A 152 6.04 43.93 14.53
CA LEU A 152 5.67 43.87 15.96
C LEU A 152 6.89 43.66 16.85
N ILE A 153 7.82 42.82 16.41
CA ILE A 153 9.12 42.63 17.05
C ILE A 153 9.91 43.93 17.01
N PHE A 154 9.98 44.60 15.85
CA PHE A 154 10.70 45.86 15.69
C PHE A 154 10.16 46.98 16.60
N ILE A 155 8.83 47.16 16.68
CA ILE A 155 8.21 48.16 17.56
C ILE A 155 8.54 47.86 19.03
N SER A 156 8.54 46.58 19.42
CA SER A 156 8.89 46.16 20.78
C SER A 156 10.34 46.48 21.15
N PHE A 157 11.27 46.49 20.19
CA PHE A 157 12.65 46.94 20.39
C PHE A 157 12.79 48.46 20.43
N VAL A 158 12.12 49.19 19.52
CA VAL A 158 12.25 50.66 19.43
C VAL A 158 11.60 51.39 20.59
N GLN A 159 10.51 50.87 21.15
CA GLN A 159 9.81 51.53 22.25
C GLN A 159 10.58 51.53 23.59
N HIS A 160 11.63 50.72 23.71
CA HIS A 160 12.40 50.57 24.95
C HIS A 160 13.92 50.64 24.73
N PRO A 161 14.45 51.78 24.24
CA PRO A 161 15.89 51.93 23.99
C PRO A 161 16.71 52.03 25.28
N ASP A 162 16.14 52.52 26.37
CA ASP A 162 16.91 53.01 27.53
C ASP A 162 17.29 51.94 28.56
N GLY A 163 16.86 50.69 28.41
CA GLY A 163 17.30 49.55 29.25
C GLY A 163 17.10 49.69 30.77
N THR A 164 16.48 50.78 31.24
CA THR A 164 16.47 51.22 32.64
C THR A 164 15.10 51.10 33.31
N GLY A 165 14.05 50.72 32.55
CA GLY A 165 12.75 50.34 33.08
C GLY A 165 12.68 48.83 33.29
N GLY A 166 13.03 48.35 34.49
CA GLY A 166 13.10 46.93 34.87
C GLY A 166 11.77 46.16 34.94
N ASP A 167 10.76 46.52 34.16
CA ASP A 167 9.50 45.79 34.10
C ASP A 167 9.65 44.54 33.22
N SER A 168 9.90 43.41 33.88
CA SER A 168 9.99 42.05 33.31
C SER A 168 8.77 41.62 32.48
N THR A 169 7.68 42.40 32.48
CA THR A 169 6.44 42.14 31.74
C THR A 169 6.55 42.32 30.22
N GLN A 170 7.59 43.00 29.72
CA GLN A 170 7.76 43.27 28.29
C GLN A 170 8.60 42.23 27.54
N LEU A 171 9.40 41.42 28.25
CA LEU A 171 10.16 40.32 27.64
C LEU A 171 9.24 39.17 27.19
N VAL A 172 8.08 39.01 27.84
CA VAL A 172 7.11 37.96 27.56
C VAL A 172 6.56 38.04 26.12
N PRO A 173 5.97 39.17 25.64
CA PRO A 173 5.45 39.25 24.28
C PRO A 173 6.54 39.09 23.20
N LEU A 174 7.72 39.66 23.41
CA LEU A 174 8.86 39.48 22.51
C LEU A 174 9.24 38.00 22.37
N THR A 175 9.34 37.30 23.50
CA THR A 175 9.65 35.87 23.52
C THR A 175 8.57 35.06 22.80
N VAL A 176 7.28 35.38 23.01
CA VAL A 176 6.17 34.71 22.33
C VAL A 176 6.22 34.94 20.81
N TYR A 177 6.51 36.15 20.35
CA TYR A 177 6.62 36.44 18.91
C TYR A 177 7.81 35.71 18.27
N LEU A 178 8.97 35.70 18.93
CA LEU A 178 10.15 34.95 18.49
C LEU A 178 9.91 33.44 18.47
N LEU A 179 9.21 32.92 19.48
CA LEU A 179 8.82 31.52 19.52
C LEU A 179 7.85 31.19 18.37
N THR A 180 6.89 32.07 18.10
CA THR A 180 5.87 31.88 17.06
C THR A 180 6.48 31.86 15.66
N ILE A 181 7.38 32.81 15.36
CA ILE A 181 8.08 32.85 14.05
C ILE A 181 9.04 31.67 13.86
N LEU A 182 9.47 31.01 14.94
CA LEU A 182 10.31 29.81 14.88
C LEU A 182 9.49 28.52 14.78
N ILE A 183 8.50 28.35 15.67
CA ILE A 183 7.71 27.12 15.76
C ILE A 183 6.88 26.90 14.50
N ILE A 184 6.20 27.93 13.98
CA ILE A 184 5.29 27.78 12.85
C ILE A 184 6.03 27.24 11.60
N PRO A 185 7.13 27.87 11.13
CA PRO A 185 7.88 27.34 9.99
C PRO A 185 8.52 25.99 10.26
N VAL A 186 9.04 25.74 11.48
CA VAL A 186 9.63 24.43 11.82
C VAL A 186 8.58 23.33 11.72
N LEU A 187 7.37 23.58 12.23
CA LEU A 187 6.27 22.61 12.18
C LEU A 187 5.84 22.32 10.74
N PHE A 188 5.63 23.35 9.93
CA PHE A 188 5.20 23.16 8.53
C PHE A 188 6.29 22.51 7.65
N ASN A 189 7.56 22.92 7.78
CA ASN A 189 8.64 22.26 7.03
C ASN A 189 8.86 20.83 7.54
N GLY A 190 8.71 20.58 8.84
CA GLY A 190 8.74 19.24 9.42
C GLY A 190 7.66 18.33 8.84
N LEU A 191 6.43 18.84 8.71
CA LEU A 191 5.32 18.11 8.10
C LEU A 191 5.62 17.76 6.63
N LEU A 192 6.18 18.69 5.86
CA LEU A 192 6.59 18.43 4.47
C LEU A 192 7.64 17.31 4.38
N ILE A 193 8.63 17.30 5.28
CA ILE A 193 9.66 16.24 5.32
C ILE A 193 9.01 14.89 5.64
N VAL A 194 8.07 14.84 6.60
CA VAL A 194 7.34 13.60 6.92
C VAL A 194 6.54 13.11 5.72
N CYS A 195 5.83 14.00 5.01
CA CYS A 195 5.13 13.65 3.77
C CYS A 195 6.09 13.07 2.72
N GLN A 196 7.28 13.65 2.57
CA GLN A 196 8.30 13.14 1.65
C GLN A 196 8.83 11.75 2.05
N GLN A 197 8.98 11.47 3.35
CA GLN A 197 9.43 10.15 3.81
C GLN A 197 8.34 9.08 3.63
N ILE A 198 7.07 9.44 3.76
CA ILE A 198 5.94 8.50 3.61
C ILE A 198 5.67 8.14 2.13
N ASP A 199 6.13 8.97 1.19
CA ASP A 199 5.89 8.77 -0.25
C ASP A 199 6.44 7.43 -0.78
N ASN A 200 7.58 6.98 -0.25
CA ASN A 200 8.16 5.69 -0.61
C ASN A 200 8.52 4.86 0.63
N PRO A 201 7.58 4.05 1.16
CA PRO A 201 7.81 3.28 2.37
C PRO A 201 8.65 2.01 2.13
N PHE A 202 9.08 1.77 0.88
CA PHE A 202 9.96 0.66 0.51
C PHE A 202 11.38 1.14 0.16
N ALA A 203 11.68 2.41 0.39
CA ALA A 203 13.04 2.89 0.37
C ALA A 203 13.85 2.28 1.53
N ASN A 204 15.14 2.60 1.61
CA ASN A 204 16.04 2.11 2.66
C ASN A 204 16.31 3.19 3.73
N SER A 205 15.29 3.99 4.04
CA SER A 205 15.27 5.01 5.10
C SER A 205 14.95 4.38 6.46
N THR A 206 15.13 5.16 7.52
CA THR A 206 14.87 4.73 8.90
C THR A 206 13.38 4.57 9.21
N LEU A 207 12.50 5.26 8.47
CA LEU A 207 11.05 5.21 8.65
C LEU A 207 10.37 4.18 7.73
N ASP A 208 11.14 3.51 6.87
CA ASP A 208 10.62 2.61 5.86
C ASP A 208 10.34 1.22 6.43
N TYR A 209 9.55 0.44 5.70
CA TYR A 209 9.25 -0.93 6.09
C TYR A 209 10.52 -1.77 6.05
N PRO A 210 10.93 -2.40 7.17
CA PRO A 210 12.16 -3.15 7.21
C PRO A 210 12.01 -4.47 6.43
N GLY A 211 12.43 -4.47 5.17
CA GLY A 211 12.24 -5.62 4.26
C GLY A 211 12.84 -6.93 4.79
N TRP A 212 13.96 -6.85 5.52
CA TRP A 212 14.54 -8.00 6.22
C TRP A 212 13.57 -8.64 7.24
N HIS A 213 12.88 -7.84 8.04
CA HIS A 213 11.97 -8.36 9.06
C HIS A 213 10.74 -8.99 8.42
N ILE A 214 10.22 -8.41 7.34
CA ILE A 214 9.09 -8.99 6.59
C ILE A 214 9.51 -10.32 5.96
N ASP A 215 10.68 -10.37 5.32
CA ASP A 215 11.22 -11.60 4.74
C ASP A 215 11.44 -12.70 5.78
N GLN A 216 11.96 -12.35 6.96
CA GLN A 216 12.14 -13.28 8.07
C GLN A 216 10.81 -13.75 8.64
N ALA A 217 9.83 -12.86 8.82
CA ALA A 217 8.50 -13.18 9.31
C ALA A 217 7.79 -14.16 8.36
N MET A 218 7.77 -13.85 7.05
CA MET A 218 7.24 -14.77 6.06
C MET A 218 7.94 -16.13 6.15
N ARG A 219 9.29 -16.15 6.32
CA ARG A 219 10.06 -17.40 6.36
C ARG A 219 9.64 -18.24 7.56
N GLN A 220 9.47 -17.59 8.70
CA GLN A 220 9.01 -18.25 9.91
C GLN A 220 7.58 -18.79 9.73
N ASP A 221 6.69 -18.02 9.11
CA ASP A 221 5.32 -18.45 8.82
C ASP A 221 5.28 -19.68 7.93
N ALA A 222 6.10 -19.73 6.87
CA ALA A 222 6.19 -20.91 6.01
C ALA A 222 6.67 -22.14 6.77
N VAL A 223 7.72 -22.00 7.58
CA VAL A 223 8.22 -23.10 8.41
C VAL A 223 7.17 -23.54 9.43
N ASN A 224 6.45 -22.61 10.04
CA ASN A 224 5.39 -22.89 11.00
C ASN A 224 4.21 -23.61 10.34
N ILE A 225 3.79 -23.20 9.13
CA ILE A 225 2.73 -23.87 8.37
C ILE A 225 3.15 -25.30 8.00
N ILE A 226 4.38 -25.48 7.52
CA ILE A 226 4.90 -26.81 7.17
C ILE A 226 4.96 -27.71 8.42
N ARG A 227 5.56 -27.22 9.53
CA ARG A 227 5.63 -27.97 10.79
C ARG A 227 4.25 -28.28 11.37
N GLY A 228 3.34 -27.31 11.35
CA GLY A 228 1.97 -27.48 11.80
C GLY A 228 1.23 -28.52 10.97
N SER A 229 1.48 -28.57 9.66
CA SER A 229 0.88 -29.59 8.78
C SER A 229 1.37 -31.01 9.08
N HIS A 230 2.63 -31.18 9.50
CA HIS A 230 3.14 -32.49 9.93
C HIS A 230 2.56 -32.98 11.25
N HIS A 231 2.15 -32.06 12.14
CA HIS A 231 1.61 -32.42 13.44
C HIS A 231 0.08 -32.64 13.41
N TYR A 232 -0.56 -32.31 12.29
CA TYR A 232 -1.98 -32.56 12.12
C TYR A 232 -2.22 -34.05 11.83
N ASP A 233 -2.40 -34.84 12.89
CA ASP A 233 -2.91 -36.21 12.78
C ASP A 233 -4.44 -36.17 12.74
N PRO A 234 -5.09 -36.40 11.58
CA PRO A 234 -6.55 -36.36 11.46
C PRO A 234 -7.24 -37.36 12.39
N CYS A 235 -6.52 -38.39 12.86
CA CYS A 235 -7.07 -39.39 13.79
C CYS A 235 -7.18 -38.88 15.24
N GLN A 236 -6.47 -37.80 15.60
CA GLN A 236 -6.58 -37.16 16.93
C GLN A 236 -7.63 -36.06 16.99
N ALA A 237 -8.28 -35.73 15.87
CA ALA A 237 -9.52 -34.98 15.91
C ALA A 237 -10.56 -35.86 16.61
N THR A 238 -10.69 -35.70 17.93
CA THR A 238 -11.70 -36.38 18.73
C THR A 238 -13.03 -36.26 18.00
N PRO A 239 -13.72 -37.38 17.72
CA PRO A 239 -14.98 -37.34 16.99
C PRO A 239 -15.95 -36.43 17.76
N LEU A 240 -16.17 -35.22 17.24
CA LEU A 240 -17.16 -34.26 17.72
C LEU A 240 -18.57 -34.87 17.79
N ALA A 241 -18.76 -36.04 17.17
CA ALA A 241 -19.96 -36.87 17.24
C ALA A 241 -20.33 -37.32 18.68
N ASN A 242 -19.40 -37.33 19.63
CA ASN A 242 -19.69 -37.78 21.00
C ASN A 242 -19.70 -36.67 22.07
N THR A 243 -19.49 -35.40 21.71
CA THR A 243 -19.71 -34.28 22.64
C THR A 243 -21.23 -34.05 22.82
N PRO A 244 -21.80 -34.28 24.02
CA PRO A 244 -23.27 -34.22 24.25
C PRO A 244 -23.90 -32.87 23.91
N THR A 245 -23.09 -31.81 23.88
CA THR A 245 -23.53 -30.43 23.67
C THR A 245 -24.09 -30.18 22.26
N TYR A 246 -23.62 -30.87 21.23
CA TYR A 246 -24.12 -30.65 19.86
C TYR A 246 -25.47 -31.34 19.61
N ARG A 247 -25.74 -32.49 20.25
CA ARG A 247 -27.06 -33.15 20.22
C ARG A 247 -28.14 -32.29 20.89
N GLN A 248 -27.83 -31.67 22.03
CA GLN A 248 -28.78 -30.81 22.73
C GLN A 248 -29.23 -29.60 21.89
N HIS A 249 -28.36 -29.03 21.06
CA HIS A 249 -28.74 -27.93 20.16
C HIS A 249 -29.54 -28.38 18.93
N GLN A 250 -29.32 -29.60 18.41
CA GLN A 250 -30.14 -30.13 17.31
C GLN A 250 -31.54 -30.54 17.75
N ASP A 251 -31.69 -31.06 18.98
CA ASP A 251 -33.00 -31.43 19.52
C ASP A 251 -33.82 -30.21 19.97
N ALA A 252 -33.14 -29.13 20.41
CA ALA A 252 -33.77 -27.84 20.70
C ALA A 252 -34.23 -27.08 19.43
N ALA A 253 -33.50 -27.23 18.32
CA ALA A 253 -33.87 -26.61 17.04
C ALA A 253 -35.05 -27.33 16.34
N LYS A 254 -35.24 -28.63 16.58
CA LYS A 254 -36.39 -29.37 16.03
C LYS A 254 -37.70 -29.11 16.77
N THR A 255 -37.64 -28.76 18.06
CA THR A 255 -38.85 -28.51 18.88
C THR A 255 -39.47 -27.13 18.67
N THR A 256 -38.78 -26.19 18.03
CA THR A 256 -39.28 -24.82 17.79
C THR A 256 -39.98 -24.63 16.44
N THR A 257 -39.84 -25.55 15.48
CA THR A 257 -40.47 -25.41 14.14
C THR A 257 -41.87 -26.02 14.00
N ASP A 258 -42.36 -26.82 14.97
CA ASP A 258 -43.67 -27.48 14.87
C ASP A 258 -44.83 -26.73 15.58
N SER A 259 -44.56 -25.60 16.26
CA SER A 259 -45.61 -24.88 17.00
C SER A 259 -46.17 -23.61 16.33
N ASP A 260 -45.58 -23.11 15.24
CA ASP A 260 -46.00 -21.82 14.64
C ASP A 260 -46.82 -21.94 13.36
N ASN A 261 -47.14 -23.14 12.88
CA ASN A 261 -47.79 -23.30 11.56
C ASN A 261 -49.34 -23.32 11.58
N ASN A 262 -49.96 -22.76 12.62
CA ASN A 262 -51.42 -22.81 12.79
C ASN A 262 -52.08 -21.45 13.08
N HIS A 263 -51.63 -20.37 12.45
CA HIS A 263 -52.45 -19.15 12.33
C HIS A 263 -52.45 -18.53 10.92
N ARG A 264 -53.58 -18.80 10.28
CA ARG A 264 -54.15 -18.24 9.06
C ARG A 264 -54.68 -16.83 9.33
N VAL A 265 -54.24 -15.81 8.58
CA VAL A 265 -55.05 -14.59 8.30
C VAL A 265 -54.75 -14.07 6.90
N ASP A 266 -55.83 -13.88 6.13
CA ASP A 266 -55.95 -13.19 4.85
C ASP A 266 -55.37 -11.77 4.84
N SER A 267 -54.76 -11.35 3.73
CA SER A 267 -55.01 -10.04 3.11
C SER A 267 -54.25 -9.84 1.78
N SER A 268 -55.04 -9.73 0.71
CA SER A 268 -54.98 -8.69 -0.34
C SER A 268 -53.62 -8.27 -0.89
N ARG A 269 -53.28 -8.77 -2.09
CA ARG A 269 -52.15 -8.30 -2.91
C ARG A 269 -52.69 -7.57 -4.15
N PRO A 270 -52.31 -6.32 -4.43
CA PRO A 270 -52.59 -5.69 -5.70
C PRO A 270 -51.57 -6.11 -6.77
N GLN A 271 -52.09 -6.26 -7.99
CA GLN A 271 -51.36 -6.51 -9.23
C GLN A 271 -50.41 -5.33 -9.53
N GLN A 272 -49.17 -5.64 -9.93
CA GLN A 272 -48.39 -4.75 -10.79
C GLN A 272 -47.70 -5.55 -11.89
N GLN A 273 -47.78 -4.95 -13.08
CA GLN A 273 -47.58 -5.50 -14.40
C GLN A 273 -46.14 -5.94 -14.69
N GLN A 274 -46.08 -7.09 -15.37
CA GLN A 274 -45.06 -7.47 -16.33
C GLN A 274 -44.82 -6.38 -17.38
N GLN A 275 -43.54 -6.02 -17.55
CA GLN A 275 -43.01 -5.71 -18.88
C GLN A 275 -41.84 -6.64 -19.16
N GLN A 276 -42.09 -7.54 -20.11
CA GLN A 276 -41.12 -8.39 -20.80
C GLN A 276 -40.58 -7.62 -22.00
N GLY A 277 -39.29 -7.80 -22.29
CA GLY A 277 -38.64 -7.50 -23.57
C GLY A 277 -37.29 -8.19 -23.56
N ALA A 278 -37.20 -9.37 -24.20
CA ALA A 278 -36.50 -9.61 -25.46
C ALA A 278 -34.97 -9.50 -25.29
N GLY A 279 -34.18 -10.57 -25.36
CA GLY A 279 -34.12 -11.56 -26.44
C GLY A 279 -32.79 -11.33 -27.17
N GLY A 280 -31.85 -12.27 -27.11
CA GLY A 280 -30.51 -12.10 -27.67
C GLY A 280 -29.60 -13.31 -27.48
N ASP A 281 -29.91 -14.36 -28.23
CA ASP A 281 -29.06 -15.35 -28.90
C ASP A 281 -27.70 -15.78 -28.32
N LEU A 282 -27.63 -17.09 -28.11
CA LEU A 282 -26.43 -17.92 -27.98
C LEU A 282 -25.56 -17.84 -29.24
N VAL A 283 -24.26 -17.59 -29.04
CA VAL A 283 -23.20 -17.93 -30.00
C VAL A 283 -22.03 -18.55 -29.23
N GLU A 284 -21.87 -19.87 -29.37
CA GLU A 284 -20.58 -20.57 -29.31
C GLU A 284 -20.15 -20.90 -30.76
N PRO A 285 -18.91 -21.34 -31.03
CA PRO A 285 -17.60 -20.82 -30.67
C PRO A 285 -16.76 -20.58 -31.97
N PRO A 286 -15.42 -20.44 -31.91
CA PRO A 286 -14.67 -21.58 -32.43
C PRO A 286 -13.41 -21.97 -31.65
N SER A 287 -13.19 -23.28 -31.75
CA SER A 287 -11.99 -24.05 -31.48
C SER A 287 -10.71 -23.47 -32.09
N CYS A 288 -9.61 -23.52 -31.33
CA CYS A 288 -8.26 -23.46 -31.86
C CYS A 288 -7.64 -24.87 -31.79
N GLN A 289 -7.80 -25.62 -32.87
CA GLN A 289 -6.93 -26.75 -33.21
C GLN A 289 -6.05 -26.35 -34.40
N ALA A 290 -4.81 -26.84 -34.35
CA ALA A 290 -3.85 -27.01 -35.46
C ALA A 290 -3.19 -25.75 -36.07
N ILE A 291 -1.93 -25.51 -35.68
CA ILE A 291 -0.85 -25.44 -36.68
C ILE A 291 0.25 -26.44 -36.29
N VAL A 292 0.32 -27.46 -37.14
CA VAL A 292 1.35 -28.49 -37.25
C VAL A 292 2.45 -27.97 -38.18
N ASN A 293 3.69 -28.35 -37.88
CA ASN A 293 4.86 -28.44 -38.77
C ASN A 293 5.43 -27.16 -39.43
N ARG A 294 6.63 -26.79 -38.98
CA ARG A 294 7.81 -26.74 -39.88
C ARG A 294 9.02 -27.34 -39.19
N GLY A 295 9.55 -28.39 -39.79
CA GLY A 295 10.81 -29.02 -39.44
C GLY A 295 12.00 -28.44 -40.21
N CYS A 296 13.17 -28.84 -39.71
CA CYS A 296 14.43 -29.14 -40.42
C CYS A 296 15.25 -27.99 -41.04
N ALA A 297 16.45 -27.81 -40.47
CA ALA A 297 17.80 -27.85 -41.09
C ALA A 297 18.71 -26.83 -40.37
N ALA A 298 19.70 -27.20 -39.57
CA ALA A 298 20.98 -27.84 -39.90
C ALA A 298 21.85 -27.02 -40.88
N GLY A 299 22.98 -26.54 -40.37
CA GLY A 299 24.03 -25.79 -41.07
C GLY A 299 24.25 -24.42 -40.39
N GLY A 300 25.32 -24.12 -39.65
CA GLY A 300 26.67 -24.67 -39.63
C GLY A 300 27.61 -23.62 -40.24
N SER A 301 28.22 -22.77 -39.40
CA SER A 301 29.58 -22.24 -39.60
C SER A 301 29.92 -21.17 -38.57
N GLN A 302 31.11 -21.34 -37.99
CA GLN A 302 31.81 -20.49 -37.03
C GLN A 302 32.20 -19.14 -37.62
N GLN A 303 32.06 -18.05 -36.85
CA GLN A 303 33.10 -17.03 -36.75
C GLN A 303 32.84 -16.05 -35.60
N ALA A 304 33.84 -15.89 -34.73
CA ALA A 304 34.02 -14.80 -33.80
C ALA A 304 35.52 -14.45 -33.79
N PRO A 305 35.94 -13.31 -33.24
CA PRO A 305 35.41 -11.96 -33.43
C PRO A 305 36.55 -10.95 -33.76
N GLN A 306 36.22 -9.79 -34.32
CA GLN A 306 37.11 -8.62 -34.24
C GLN A 306 36.33 -7.34 -33.92
N PRO A 307 36.95 -6.39 -33.20
CA PRO A 307 36.25 -5.31 -32.50
C PRO A 307 36.17 -4.05 -33.36
N ALA A 308 35.01 -3.38 -33.34
CA ALA A 308 34.87 -2.06 -33.95
C ALA A 308 34.08 -1.13 -33.02
N ALA A 309 34.81 -0.11 -32.57
CA ALA A 309 34.45 1.29 -32.34
C ALA A 309 33.13 1.63 -31.63
N GLU A 310 33.30 2.28 -30.47
CA GLU A 310 32.33 3.14 -29.81
C GLU A 310 31.86 4.29 -30.71
N GLU A 311 30.54 4.43 -30.87
CA GLU A 311 29.88 5.70 -31.15
C GLU A 311 28.62 5.84 -30.26
N PRO A 312 28.30 7.07 -29.78
CA PRO A 312 27.28 7.29 -28.76
C PRO A 312 25.85 7.39 -29.37
N PRO A 313 24.80 6.90 -28.68
CA PRO A 313 23.43 7.09 -29.16
C PRO A 313 22.86 8.45 -28.74
N THR A 314 22.52 9.24 -29.75
CA THR A 314 21.64 10.40 -29.67
C THR A 314 20.24 10.01 -29.20
N SER A 315 19.75 10.71 -28.19
CA SER A 315 18.42 10.59 -27.60
C SER A 315 17.33 11.21 -28.48
N SER A 316 16.36 10.42 -28.94
CA SER A 316 15.05 10.92 -29.38
C SER A 316 13.96 10.21 -28.58
N VAL A 317 13.45 10.92 -27.56
CA VAL A 317 12.33 10.49 -26.71
C VAL A 317 11.02 10.77 -27.46
N SER A 318 10.32 9.69 -27.82
CA SER A 318 8.96 9.73 -28.34
C SER A 318 7.98 9.46 -27.20
N THR A 319 7.31 10.50 -26.71
CA THR A 319 6.20 10.40 -25.74
C THR A 319 4.94 9.95 -26.47
N ARG A 320 4.41 8.78 -26.10
CA ARG A 320 3.06 8.32 -26.50
C ARG A 320 2.21 8.24 -25.25
N ALA A 321 1.22 9.13 -25.16
CA ALA A 321 0.22 9.17 -24.11
C ALA A 321 -0.77 8.00 -24.29
N ALA A 322 -1.03 7.29 -23.19
CA ALA A 322 -2.19 6.41 -23.06
C ALA A 322 -2.93 6.86 -21.80
N SER A 323 -4.11 7.42 -21.99
CA SER A 323 -5.05 7.79 -20.94
C SER A 323 -5.93 6.58 -20.63
N THR A 324 -5.97 6.16 -19.38
CA THR A 324 -7.04 5.31 -18.84
C THR A 324 -7.48 5.94 -17.53
N ASP A 325 -8.68 6.53 -17.57
CA ASP A 325 -9.38 7.07 -16.42
C ASP A 325 -9.81 5.92 -15.49
N ALA A 326 -9.29 5.91 -14.26
CA ALA A 326 -9.79 5.10 -13.17
C ALA A 326 -10.09 6.03 -11.98
N GLN A 327 -11.38 6.26 -11.75
CA GLN A 327 -11.90 7.12 -10.70
C GLN A 327 -11.98 6.31 -9.41
N VAL A 328 -11.07 6.56 -8.46
CA VAL A 328 -11.05 5.93 -7.14
C VAL A 328 -11.40 6.98 -6.08
N HIS A 329 -12.52 6.76 -5.39
CA HIS A 329 -12.94 7.57 -4.23
C HIS A 329 -12.04 7.27 -3.03
N HIS A 330 -11.28 8.26 -2.55
CA HIS A 330 -10.55 8.19 -1.29
C HIS A 330 -11.33 8.89 -0.16
N THR A 331 -11.55 8.18 0.94
CA THR A 331 -11.99 8.72 2.23
C THR A 331 -10.75 9.05 3.07
N ALA A 332 -10.47 10.34 3.26
CA ALA A 332 -9.36 10.81 4.09
C ALA A 332 -9.75 10.82 5.58
N GLY A 333 -9.03 10.04 6.39
CA GLY A 333 -9.11 10.10 7.85
C GLY A 333 -8.35 11.33 8.37
N GLY A 334 -9.09 12.39 8.70
CA GLY A 334 -8.53 13.61 9.27
C GLY A 334 -8.12 13.45 10.74
N VAL A 335 -6.97 14.03 11.11
CA VAL A 335 -6.58 14.23 12.50
C VAL A 335 -7.52 15.26 13.13
N VAL A 336 -8.38 14.81 14.03
CA VAL A 336 -9.30 15.68 14.77
C VAL A 336 -8.50 16.42 15.84
N VAL A 337 -8.21 17.69 15.60
CA VAL A 337 -7.71 18.59 16.65
C VAL A 337 -8.85 18.81 17.63
N ASP A 338 -8.64 18.37 18.87
CA ASP A 338 -9.61 18.47 19.94
C ASP A 338 -10.04 19.93 20.16
N ARG A 339 -11.34 20.19 20.01
CA ARG A 339 -11.97 21.51 20.07
C ARG A 339 -11.67 22.22 21.40
N ASP A 340 -11.52 21.44 22.47
CA ASP A 340 -11.20 21.96 23.79
C ASP A 340 -9.79 22.57 23.88
N THR A 341 -8.85 22.08 23.07
CA THR A 341 -7.48 22.63 23.01
C THR A 341 -7.47 24.00 22.34
N VAL A 342 -8.26 24.14 21.26
CA VAL A 342 -8.45 25.42 20.56
C VAL A 342 -9.19 26.42 21.44
N ASP A 343 -10.24 25.99 22.14
CA ASP A 343 -11.01 26.86 23.04
C ASP A 343 -10.24 27.29 24.30
N LYS A 344 -9.32 26.44 24.81
CA LYS A 344 -8.41 26.82 25.89
C LYS A 344 -7.42 27.90 25.42
N PHE A 345 -6.86 27.76 24.23
CA PHE A 345 -5.98 28.76 23.64
C PHE A 345 -6.69 30.12 23.47
N TRP A 346 -7.93 30.12 22.94
CA TRP A 346 -8.71 31.36 22.79
C TRP A 346 -9.14 31.99 24.12
N ARG A 347 -9.42 31.18 25.15
CA ARG A 347 -9.68 31.70 26.50
C ARG A 347 -8.47 32.41 27.11
N ILE A 348 -7.26 31.98 26.77
CA ILE A 348 -6.02 32.63 27.21
C ILE A 348 -5.83 33.95 26.45
N MET A 349 -6.05 33.96 25.13
CA MET A 349 -5.92 35.14 24.28
C MET A 349 -6.96 36.24 24.55
N ARG A 350 -8.16 35.87 25.04
CA ARG A 350 -9.22 36.84 25.40
C ARG A 350 -9.04 37.50 26.77
N ARG A 351 -8.00 37.16 27.53
CA ARG A 351 -7.79 37.77 28.84
C ARG A 351 -7.57 39.29 28.70
N PRO A 352 -8.16 40.10 29.58
CA PRO A 352 -8.14 41.57 29.46
C PRO A 352 -6.72 42.17 29.53
N CYS A 353 -5.77 41.45 30.14
CA CYS A 353 -4.35 41.80 30.15
C CYS A 353 -3.70 41.71 28.75
N VAL A 354 -4.08 40.73 27.92
CA VAL A 354 -3.61 40.60 26.52
C VAL A 354 -4.23 41.68 25.63
N LYS A 355 -5.52 41.99 25.85
CA LYS A 355 -6.23 43.08 25.14
C LYS A 355 -5.66 44.47 25.42
N ARG A 356 -5.23 44.76 26.65
CA ARG A 356 -4.60 46.04 26.99
C ARG A 356 -3.23 46.22 26.34
N GLN A 357 -2.45 45.15 26.17
CA GLN A 357 -1.12 45.22 25.58
C GLN A 357 -1.12 45.25 24.05
N LEU A 358 -2.02 44.51 23.39
CA LEU A 358 -2.10 44.51 21.92
C LEU A 358 -2.99 45.62 21.36
N GLY A 359 -3.81 46.26 22.18
CA GLY A 359 -4.86 47.18 21.72
C GLY A 359 -6.03 46.43 21.08
N ASP A 360 -7.26 46.82 21.42
CA ASP A 360 -8.49 46.10 21.01
C ASP A 360 -8.61 45.89 19.49
N LYS A 361 -7.99 46.76 18.68
CA LYS A 361 -7.98 46.65 17.21
C LYS A 361 -7.03 45.56 16.69
N ALA A 362 -5.86 45.36 17.30
CA ALA A 362 -4.89 44.37 16.81
C ALA A 362 -5.29 42.94 17.19
N VAL A 363 -5.86 42.74 18.40
CA VAL A 363 -6.42 41.44 18.79
C VAL A 363 -7.57 41.05 17.88
N GLY A 364 -8.46 41.99 17.54
CA GLY A 364 -9.54 41.77 16.58
C GLY A 364 -9.01 41.39 15.19
N SER A 365 -8.00 42.11 14.69
CA SER A 365 -7.41 41.85 13.38
C SER A 365 -6.65 40.53 13.31
N LEU A 366 -5.84 40.18 14.31
CA LEU A 366 -5.14 38.88 14.40
C LEU A 366 -6.11 37.71 14.55
N THR A 367 -7.17 37.88 15.36
CA THR A 367 -8.21 36.86 15.53
C THR A 367 -8.95 36.63 14.22
N HIS A 368 -9.27 37.71 13.48
CA HIS A 368 -9.84 37.60 12.15
C HIS A 368 -8.88 36.98 11.13
N LEU A 369 -7.58 37.34 11.13
CA LEU A 369 -6.61 36.77 10.20
C LEU A 369 -6.38 35.27 10.43
N PHE A 370 -6.30 34.86 11.70
CA PHE A 370 -6.16 33.44 12.06
C PHE A 370 -7.45 32.67 11.80
N LEU A 371 -8.61 33.20 12.16
CA LEU A 371 -9.90 32.53 11.89
C LEU A 371 -10.19 32.44 10.39
N TYR A 372 -9.92 33.49 9.60
CA TYR A 372 -10.08 33.42 8.15
C TYR A 372 -9.04 32.48 7.52
N GLY A 373 -7.77 32.53 7.93
CA GLY A 373 -6.74 31.62 7.43
C GLY A 373 -7.01 30.15 7.76
N SER A 374 -7.48 29.86 8.97
CA SER A 374 -7.81 28.49 9.40
C SER A 374 -9.14 27.98 8.85
N LEU A 375 -10.19 28.82 8.75
CA LEU A 375 -11.44 28.45 8.10
C LEU A 375 -11.27 28.23 6.58
N GLN A 376 -10.42 29.03 5.93
CA GLN A 376 -10.14 28.89 4.51
C GLN A 376 -9.27 27.65 4.22
N GLN A 377 -8.33 27.30 5.12
CA GLN A 377 -7.60 26.02 5.00
C GLN A 377 -8.46 24.79 5.30
N VAL A 378 -9.36 24.85 6.28
CA VAL A 378 -10.29 23.74 6.56
C VAL A 378 -11.27 23.55 5.39
N SER A 379 -11.74 24.64 4.77
CA SER A 379 -12.61 24.55 3.59
C SER A 379 -11.90 24.06 2.33
N LEU A 380 -10.60 24.30 2.18
CA LEU A 380 -9.76 23.80 1.07
C LEU A 380 -9.29 22.35 1.24
N VAL A 381 -9.32 21.82 2.46
CA VAL A 381 -8.99 20.41 2.75
C VAL A 381 -10.25 19.53 2.73
N GLN A 382 -11.45 20.12 2.84
CA GLN A 382 -12.75 19.42 2.69
C GLN A 382 -13.29 19.39 1.26
N GLN A 383 -12.76 20.20 0.35
CA GLN A 383 -13.01 20.13 -1.09
C GLN A 383 -11.87 19.36 -1.76
#